data_AF-A0A929H200-F1
#
_entry.id   AF-A0A929H200-F1
#
_cell.length_a   1.000
_cell.length_b   1.000
_cell.length_c   1.000
_cell.angle_alpha   90.00
_cell.angle_beta   90.00
_cell.angle_gamma   90.00
#
_symmetry.space_group_name_H-M   'P 1'
#
loop_
_entity.id
_entity.type
_entity.pdbx_description
1 polymer ?
#
loop_
_entity_poly.entity_id
_entity_poly.type
_entity_poly.pdbx_seq_one_letter_code
_entity_poly.pdbx_strand_id
1 'polypeptide(L)'
;MTFDIEMIRTVYAGFKKNVESAKEILCKPMTLAEKILYSHTDKNFKNIKFERGNDYVDFKPDRVAMQDATAQMALLQFMQAGKEKT
;
A
#
# COMPACT_ATOMS: atom_id res chain seq x y z
N MET A 1 20.14 -5.21 12.17
CA MET A 1 18.84 -5.76 12.63
C MET A 1 17.78 -5.16 11.73
N THR A 2 17.06 -5.95 10.94
CA THR A 2 15.99 -5.42 10.07
C THR A 2 14.83 -4.98 10.96
N PHE A 3 14.60 -3.66 11.03
CA PHE A 3 13.39 -3.10 11.61
C PHE A 3 12.17 -3.74 10.93
N ASP A 4 11.13 -4.04 11.71
CA ASP A 4 9.82 -4.51 11.24
C ASP A 4 9.81 -5.84 10.47
N ILE A 5 10.70 -6.78 10.84
CA ILE A 5 10.75 -8.11 10.21
C ILE A 5 9.41 -8.89 10.30
N GLU A 6 8.67 -8.74 11.40
CA GLU A 6 7.37 -9.38 11.60
C GLU A 6 6.30 -8.84 10.64
N MET A 7 6.30 -7.53 10.41
CA MET A 7 5.42 -6.89 9.42
C MET A 7 5.74 -7.42 8.01
N ILE A 8 7.03 -7.46 7.63
CA ILE A 8 7.46 -7.98 6.33
C ILE A 8 7.01 -9.43 6.14
N ARG A 9 7.21 -10.29 7.15
CA ARG A 9 6.75 -11.69 7.13
C ARG A 9 5.24 -11.79 6.93
N THR A 10 4.48 -10.95 7.61
CA THR A 10 3.01 -10.91 7.51
C THR A 10 2.56 -10.52 6.10
N VAL A 11 3.17 -9.50 5.50
CA VAL A 11 2.87 -9.06 4.13
C VAL A 11 3.12 -10.20 3.14
N TYR A 12 4.31 -10.81 3.17
CA TYR A 12 4.64 -11.90 2.25
C TYR A 12 3.81 -13.17 2.47
N ALA A 13 3.41 -13.48 3.72
CA ALA A 13 2.52 -14.59 4.01
C ALA A 13 1.13 -14.41 3.35
N GLY A 14 0.61 -13.17 3.29
CA GLY A 14 -0.66 -12.84 2.63
C GLY A 14 -0.56 -12.52 1.14
N PHE A 15 0.65 -12.23 0.63
CA PHE A 15 0.86 -11.68 -0.70
C PHE A 15 0.31 -12.58 -1.82
N LYS A 16 0.62 -13.88 -1.79
CA LYS A 16 0.18 -14.84 -2.81
C LYS A 16 -1.34 -14.85 -2.93
N LYS A 17 -2.05 -14.91 -1.80
CA LYS A 17 -3.51 -14.92 -1.74
C LYS A 17 -4.10 -13.64 -2.34
N ASN A 18 -3.55 -12.48 -1.99
CA ASN A 18 -4.04 -11.19 -2.52
C ASN A 18 -3.83 -11.08 -4.03
N VAL A 19 -2.68 -11.53 -4.53
CA VAL A 19 -2.38 -11.55 -5.97
C VAL A 19 -3.29 -12.50 -6.74
N GLU A 20 -3.61 -13.67 -6.18
CA GLU A 20 -4.55 -14.61 -6.79
C GLU A 20 -5.95 -13.99 -6.91
N SER A 21 -6.46 -13.37 -5.84
CA SER A 21 -7.74 -12.66 -5.89
C SER A 21 -7.74 -11.52 -6.94
N ALA A 22 -6.66 -10.73 -7.01
CA ALA A 22 -6.53 -9.68 -8.01
C ALA A 22 -6.50 -10.21 -9.45
N LYS A 23 -5.85 -11.37 -9.65
CA LYS A 23 -5.78 -12.04 -10.95
C LYS A 23 -7.15 -12.54 -11.41
N GLU A 24 -7.96 -13.09 -10.50
CA GLU A 24 -9.34 -13.51 -10.78
C GLU A 24 -10.21 -12.35 -11.24
N ILE A 25 -10.03 -11.17 -10.64
CA ILE A 25 -10.78 -9.96 -11.02
C ILE A 25 -10.32 -9.48 -12.39
N LEU A 26 -9.01 -9.30 -12.58
CA LEU A 26 -8.46 -8.67 -13.77
C LEU A 26 -8.54 -9.54 -15.03
N CYS A 27 -8.63 -10.87 -14.88
CA CYS A 27 -8.67 -11.85 -15.98
C CYS A 27 -7.55 -11.68 -17.02
N LYS A 28 -6.38 -11.17 -16.61
CA LYS A 28 -5.22 -10.95 -17.49
C LYS A 28 -3.89 -11.21 -16.77
N PRO A 29 -2.79 -11.43 -17.51
CA PRO A 29 -1.46 -11.43 -16.92
C PRO A 29 -1.15 -10.09 -16.23
N MET A 30 -0.57 -10.16 -15.03
CA MET A 30 -0.20 -8.98 -14.25
C MET A 30 1.31 -8.78 -14.25
N THR A 31 1.73 -7.53 -14.42
CA THR A 31 3.12 -7.08 -14.20
C THR A 31 3.50 -7.16 -12.71
N LEU A 32 4.80 -7.10 -12.39
CA LEU A 32 5.24 -7.08 -11.00
C LEU A 32 4.68 -5.87 -10.23
N ALA A 33 4.69 -4.69 -10.84
CA ALA A 33 4.13 -3.48 -10.24
C ALA A 33 2.64 -3.63 -9.92
N GLU A 34 1.85 -4.20 -10.84
CA GLU A 34 0.44 -4.48 -10.57
C GLU A 34 0.26 -5.47 -9.42
N LYS A 35 1.06 -6.54 -9.34
CA LYS A 35 0.97 -7.49 -8.23
C LYS A 35 1.22 -6.82 -6.88
N ILE A 36 2.21 -5.92 -6.82
CA ILE A 36 2.53 -5.17 -5.61
C ILE A 36 1.39 -4.18 -5.30
N LEU A 37 0.96 -3.36 -6.25
CA LEU A 37 -0.09 -2.37 -6.02
C LEU A 37 -1.43 -3.02 -5.62
N TYR A 38 -1.88 -4.04 -6.35
CA TYR A 38 -3.14 -4.74 -6.03
C TYR A 38 -3.09 -5.51 -4.72
N SER A 39 -1.91 -5.94 -4.25
CA SER A 39 -1.80 -6.60 -2.94
C SER A 39 -1.85 -5.63 -1.76
N HIS A 40 -1.64 -4.33 -2.00
CA HIS A 40 -1.65 -3.25 -1.01
C HIS A 40 -2.86 -2.31 -1.20
N THR A 41 -3.94 -2.75 -1.82
CA THR A 41 -5.20 -1.99 -1.87
C THR A 41 -5.96 -2.09 -0.55
N ASP A 42 -6.72 -1.05 -0.21
CA ASP A 42 -7.64 -1.14 0.92
C ASP A 42 -8.69 -2.24 0.66
N LYS A 43 -9.12 -2.94 1.71
CA LYS A 43 -10.12 -4.02 1.67
C LYS A 43 -11.43 -3.57 1.02
N ASN A 44 -11.75 -2.27 1.11
CA ASN A 44 -12.95 -1.69 0.52
C ASN A 44 -12.95 -1.69 -1.02
N PHE A 45 -11.78 -1.82 -1.67
CA PHE A 45 -11.65 -1.73 -3.12
C PHE A 45 -11.31 -3.06 -3.79
N LYS A 46 -11.46 -4.17 -3.06
CA LYS A 46 -11.05 -5.51 -3.52
C LYS A 46 -11.75 -6.03 -4.76
N ASN A 47 -12.77 -5.38 -5.31
CA ASN A 47 -13.53 -5.86 -6.48
C ASN A 47 -13.58 -4.86 -7.64
N ILE A 48 -12.71 -3.85 -7.67
CA ILE A 48 -12.69 -2.85 -8.74
C ILE A 48 -11.53 -3.13 -9.69
N LYS A 49 -11.81 -3.05 -11.00
CA LYS A 49 -10.79 -3.04 -12.04
C LYS A 49 -10.34 -1.60 -12.23
N PHE A 50 -9.08 -1.32 -11.92
CA PHE A 50 -8.54 0.02 -12.11
C PHE A 50 -7.98 0.20 -13.53
N GLU A 51 -8.38 1.29 -14.17
CA GLU A 51 -7.84 1.77 -15.44
C GLU A 51 -6.52 2.51 -15.21
N ARG A 52 -5.48 2.08 -15.94
CA ARG A 52 -4.13 2.63 -15.80
C ARG A 52 -4.10 4.09 -16.28
N GLY A 53 -3.55 4.98 -15.46
CA GLY A 53 -3.38 6.39 -15.81
C GLY A 53 -4.66 7.22 -15.73
N ASN A 54 -5.78 6.62 -15.32
CA ASN A 54 -7.06 7.30 -15.16
C ASN A 54 -7.53 7.21 -13.70
N ASP A 55 -7.56 6.00 -13.14
CA ASP A 55 -8.15 5.79 -11.82
C ASP A 55 -7.18 6.17 -10.69
N TYR A 56 -7.73 6.86 -9.70
CA TYR A 56 -7.08 7.05 -8.40
C TYR A 56 -7.40 5.85 -7.50
N VAL A 57 -6.37 5.33 -6.83
CA VAL A 57 -6.50 4.12 -6.00
C VAL A 57 -5.97 4.38 -4.62
N ASP A 58 -6.77 4.07 -3.62
CA ASP A 58 -6.37 4.12 -2.22
C ASP A 58 -5.54 2.89 -1.87
N PHE A 59 -4.23 3.08 -1.84
CA PHE A 59 -3.28 2.10 -1.36
C PHE A 59 -3.06 2.23 0.14
N LYS A 60 -2.61 1.13 0.74
CA LYS A 60 -2.17 1.06 2.13
C LYS A 60 -0.66 0.82 2.16
N PRO A 61 0.16 1.89 2.17
CA PRO A 61 1.60 1.77 2.31
C PRO A 61 1.97 1.12 3.64
N ASP A 62 2.98 0.26 3.65
CA ASP A 62 3.47 -0.38 4.88
C ASP A 62 4.38 0.55 5.70
N ARG A 63 5.07 1.47 5.02
CA ARG A 63 6.05 2.36 5.64
C ARG A 63 6.13 3.71 4.93
N VAL A 64 6.40 4.75 5.72
CA VAL A 64 6.69 6.10 5.23
C VAL A 64 8.07 6.49 5.75
N ALA A 65 8.92 6.99 4.86
CA ALA A 65 10.23 7.54 5.20
C ALA A 65 10.27 8.99 4.70
N MET A 66 10.74 9.90 5.53
CA MET A 66 10.86 11.33 5.22
C MET A 66 12.32 11.75 5.38
N GLN A 67 12.78 12.65 4.51
CA GLN A 67 14.10 13.25 4.59
C GLN A 67 13.99 14.62 5.27
N ASP A 68 15.03 15.04 5.98
CA ASP A 68 15.00 16.23 6.87
C ASP A 68 14.40 17.49 6.23
N ALA A 69 14.65 17.75 4.94
CA ALA A 69 14.13 18.94 4.26
C ALA A 69 12.61 18.90 4.03
N THR A 70 12.01 17.71 3.97
CA THR A 70 10.55 17.52 3.77
C THR A 70 9.83 17.06 5.04
N ALA A 71 10.57 16.47 5.99
CA ALA A 71 10.02 15.93 7.23
C ALA A 71 9.42 17.01 8.14
N GLN A 72 10.03 18.20 8.21
CA GLN A 72 9.58 19.26 9.12
C GLN A 72 8.13 19.68 8.84
N MET A 73 7.79 19.99 7.59
CA MET A 73 6.43 20.41 7.23
C MET A 73 5.43 19.26 7.37
N ALA A 74 5.81 18.04 6.99
CA ALA A 74 4.95 16.86 7.13
C ALA A 74 4.61 16.57 8.60
N LEU A 75 5.59 16.69 9.51
CA LEU A 75 5.36 16.53 10.95
C LEU A 75 4.46 17.63 11.52
N LEU A 76 4.63 18.89 11.10
CA LEU A 76 3.75 19.99 11.53
C LEU A 76 2.30 19.75 11.11
N GLN A 77 2.07 19.33 9.87
CA GLN A 77 0.74 18.95 9.39
C GLN A 77 0.18 17.75 10.17
N PHE A 78 1.01 16.77 10.48
CA PHE A 78 0.60 15.62 11.28
C PHE A 78 0.17 16.03 12.70
N MET A 79 0.92 16.91 13.36
CA MET A 79 0.56 17.46 14.68
C MET A 79 -0.77 18.21 14.63
N GLN A 80 -1.03 18.97 13.56
CA GLN A 80 -2.29 19.68 13.36
C GLN A 80 -3.48 18.74 13.11
N ALA A 81 -3.24 17.52 12.61
CA ALA A 81 -4.29 16.53 12.35
C ALA A 81 -4.89 15.93 13.64
N GLY A 82 -4.35 16.26 14.83
CA GLY A 82 -4.90 15.84 16.12
C GLY A 82 -4.83 14.33 16.38
N LYS A 83 -3.89 13.62 15.73
CA LYS A 83 -3.67 12.18 15.95
C LYS A 83 -2.76 11.96 17.15
N GLU A 84 -3.13 11.03 18.04
CA GLU A 84 -2.37 10.77 19.28
C GLU A 84 -0.99 10.14 19.04
N LYS A 85 -0.83 9.38 17.96
CA LYS A 85 0.45 8.76 17.55
C LYS A 85 0.56 8.67 16.03
N THR A 86 1.79 8.80 15.54
CA THR A 86 2.24 8.43 14.19
C THR A 86 2.24 6.92 14.01
#